data_AF-A0A966LXB9-F1
#
_entry.id   AF-A0A966LXB9-F1
#
_cell.length_a   1.000
_cell.length_b   1.000
_cell.length_c   1.000
_cell.angle_alpha   90.00
_cell.angle_beta   90.00
_cell.angle_gamma   90.00
#
_symmetry.space_group_name_H-M   'P 1'
#
loop_
_entity.id
_entity.type
_entity.pdbx_description
1 polymer ?
#
loop_
_entity_poly.entity_id
_entity_poly.type
_entity_poly.pdbx_seq_one_letter_code
_entity_poly.pdbx_strand_id
1 'polypeptide(L)' 'MAGTKAGGQKAASTNKSRHGSDFYAKIGRKGGQVKGTRGGFAANPELAKIAGAKGGRISRRRKASDKANDTK' A
#
# COMPACT_ATOMS: atom_id res chain seq x y z
N MET A 1 -16.81 -15.61 0.60
CA MET A 1 -15.38 -15.75 0.22
C MET A 1 -14.63 -14.47 0.59
N ALA A 2 -13.39 -14.59 1.09
CA ALA A 2 -12.51 -13.45 1.24
C ALA A 2 -12.14 -12.88 -0.13
N GLY A 3 -11.96 -11.56 -0.22
CA GLY A 3 -11.59 -10.88 -1.47
C GLY A 3 -12.72 -10.63 -2.47
N THR A 4 -13.95 -11.10 -2.22
CA THR A 4 -15.11 -10.79 -3.09
C THR A 4 -15.87 -9.56 -2.60
N LYS A 5 -16.55 -8.85 -3.52
CA LYS A 5 -17.37 -7.67 -3.19
C LYS A 5 -18.41 -7.97 -2.10
N ALA A 6 -19.09 -9.11 -2.22
CA ALA A 6 -20.07 -9.57 -1.24
C ALA A 6 -19.44 -9.84 0.14
N GLY A 7 -18.24 -10.43 0.19
CA GLY A 7 -17.50 -10.63 1.44
C GLY A 7 -17.12 -9.31 2.11
N GLY A 8 -16.67 -8.33 1.32
CA GLY A 8 -16.34 -6.99 1.80
C GLY A 8 -17.55 -6.24 2.38
N GLN A 9 -18.71 -6.33 1.73
CA GLN A 9 -19.95 -5.74 2.24
C GLN A 9 -20.38 -6.37 3.56
N LYS A 10 -20.34 -7.70 3.66
CA LYS A 10 -20.68 -8.41 4.91
C LYS A 10 -19.74 -8.01 6.06
N ALA A 11 -18.44 -7.91 5.79
CA ALA A 11 -17.47 -7.45 6.77
C ALA A 11 -17.73 -5.99 7.20
N ALA A 12 -18.03 -5.09 6.26
CA ALA A 12 -18.33 -3.69 6.56
C ALA A 12 -19.59 -3.54 7.44
N SER A 13 -20.65 -4.30 7.15
CA SER A 13 -21.88 -4.31 7.97
C SER A 13 -21.60 -4.78 9.39
N THR A 14 -20.85 -5.88 9.55
CA THR A 14 -20.44 -6.38 10.86
C THR A 14 -19.59 -5.36 11.62
N ASN A 15 -18.63 -4.69 10.96
CA ASN A 15 -17.78 -3.69 11.60
C ASN A 15 -18.57 -2.46 12.05
N LYS A 16 -19.51 -1.98 11.23
CA LYS A 16 -20.40 -0.86 11.58
C LYS A 16 -21.32 -1.22 12.75
N SER A 17 -21.83 -2.45 12.78
CA SER A 17 -22.65 -2.94 13.89
C SER A 17 -21.87 -3.06 15.21
N ARG A 18 -20.64 -3.58 15.16
CA ARG A 18 -19.81 -3.81 16.36
C ARG A 18 -19.14 -2.56 16.91
N HIS A 19 -18.79 -1.61 16.04
CA HIS A 19 -17.98 -0.44 16.41
C HIS A 19 -18.67 0.91 16.20
N GLY A 20 -19.92 0.90 15.72
CA GLY A 20 -20.71 2.10 15.44
C GLY A 20 -20.45 2.72 14.06
N SER A 21 -21.27 3.72 13.72
CA SER A 21 -21.19 4.49 12.46
C SER A 21 -19.83 5.16 12.26
N ASP A 22 -19.20 5.58 13.35
CA ASP A 22 -18.00 6.42 13.33
C ASP A 22 -16.70 5.62 13.15
N PHE A 23 -16.78 4.29 13.10
CA PHE A 23 -15.62 3.40 13.04
C PHE A 23 -14.67 3.76 11.90
N TYR A 24 -15.19 3.87 10.68
CA TYR A 24 -14.38 4.21 9.50
C TYR A 24 -13.92 5.68 9.50
N ALA A 25 -14.75 6.60 10.01
CA ALA A 25 -14.38 8.00 10.15
C ALA A 25 -13.20 8.18 11.12
N LYS A 26 -13.20 7.44 12.24
CA LYS A 26 -12.12 7.45 13.24
C LYS A 26 -10.83 6.85 12.67
N ILE A 27 -10.90 5.76 11.91
CA ILE A 27 -9.75 5.17 11.22
C ILE A 27 -9.17 6.14 10.20
N GLY A 28 -10.02 6.73 9.35
CA GLY A 28 -9.62 7.72 8.36
C GLY A 28 -8.95 8.94 8.99
N ARG A 29 -9.53 9.49 10.06
CA ARG A 29 -8.96 10.60 10.82
C ARG A 29 -7.58 10.26 11.39
N LYS A 30 -7.44 9.09 12.05
CA LYS A 30 -6.15 8.63 12.58
C LYS A 30 -5.11 8.46 11.47
N GLY A 31 -5.48 7.87 10.34
CA GLY A 31 -4.59 7.69 9.20
C GLY A 31 -4.17 9.01 8.55
N GLY A 32 -5.09 9.97 8.46
CA GLY A 32 -4.82 11.31 7.93
C GLY A 32 -3.95 12.17 8.85
N GLN A 33 -4.11 12.03 10.18
CA GLN A 33 -3.30 12.78 11.16
C GLN A 33 -1.80 12.47 11.09
N VAL A 34 -1.40 11.31 10.57
CA VAL A 34 0.02 10.93 10.41
C VAL A 34 0.72 11.78 9.31
N LYS A 35 -0.03 12.52 8.50
CA LYS A 35 0.42 13.04 7.20
C LYS A 35 0.46 14.57 7.14
N GLY A 36 1.33 15.18 7.93
CA GLY A 36 1.61 16.63 7.82
C GLY A 36 2.94 16.96 7.15
N THR A 37 4.00 16.20 7.46
CA THR A 37 5.39 16.52 7.05
C THR A 37 6.40 15.49 7.59
N ARG A 38 6.05 14.80 8.68
CA ARG A 38 6.96 13.93 9.44
C ARG A 38 6.85 12.42 9.13
N GLY A 39 5.89 12.00 8.29
CA GLY A 39 5.65 10.59 7.97
C GLY A 39 5.86 10.25 6.48
N GLY A 40 6.44 9.09 6.20
CA GLY A 40 6.62 8.55 4.85
C GLY A 40 7.85 9.08 4.10
N PHE A 41 7.90 8.88 2.78
CA PHE A 41 9.02 9.29 1.93
C PHE A 41 9.25 10.81 1.85
N ALA A 42 8.25 11.62 2.22
CA ALA A 42 8.40 13.07 2.30
C ALA A 42 9.16 13.53 3.56
N ALA A 43 9.23 12.69 4.60
CA ALA A 43 9.88 13.05 5.87
C ALA A 43 11.41 12.99 5.80
N ASN A 44 11.96 12.16 4.92
CA ASN A 44 13.38 12.05 4.66
C ASN A 44 13.63 11.90 3.16
N PRO A 45 13.87 13.02 2.44
CA PRO A 45 14.08 13.01 0.99
C PRO A 45 15.25 12.12 0.56
N GLU A 46 16.32 12.05 1.35
CA GLU A 46 17.49 11.22 1.04
C GLU A 46 17.16 9.73 1.11
N LEU A 47 16.45 9.29 2.16
CA LEU A 47 15.97 7.91 2.27
C LEU A 47 15.06 7.54 1.09
N ALA A 48 14.14 8.42 0.73
CA ALA A 48 13.23 8.23 -0.40
C ALA A 48 13.97 8.09 -1.72
N LYS A 49 14.98 8.93 -1.94
CA LYS A 49 15.85 8.88 -3.12
C LYS A 49 16.59 7.55 -3.21
N ILE A 50 17.18 7.06 -2.12
CA ILE A 50 17.88 5.78 -2.08
C ILE A 50 16.92 4.61 -2.36
N ALA A 51 15.77 4.58 -1.69
CA ALA A 51 14.77 3.53 -1.86
C ALA A 51 14.19 3.51 -3.28
N GLY A 52 13.86 4.68 -3.83
CA GLY A 52 13.38 4.85 -5.20
C GLY A 52 14.41 4.39 -6.23
N ALA A 53 15.68 4.75 -6.06
CA ALA A 53 16.76 4.32 -6.95
C ALA A 53 16.95 2.79 -6.92
N LYS A 54 16.87 2.16 -5.74
CA LYS A 54 16.93 0.68 -5.61
C LYS A 54 15.77 0.02 -6.32
N GLY A 55 14.53 0.45 -6.05
CA GLY A 55 13.33 -0.09 -6.68
C GLY A 55 13.34 0.05 -8.20
N GLY A 56 13.70 1.25 -8.69
CA GLY A 56 13.80 1.52 -10.13
C GLY A 56 14.92 0.76 -10.83
N ARG A 57 16.00 0.37 -10.14
CA ARG A 57 17.01 -0.54 -10.69
C ARG A 57 16.50 -1.97 -10.77
N ILE A 58 15.72 -2.43 -9.79
CA ILE A 58 15.16 -3.78 -9.77
C ILE A 58 14.09 -3.92 -10.86
N SER A 59 13.16 -2.97 -10.97
CA SER A 59 12.09 -3.02 -11.98
C SER A 59 12.60 -2.93 -13.41
N ARG A 60 13.72 -2.23 -13.64
CA ARG A 60 14.37 -2.15 -14.96
C ARG A 60 15.20 -3.37 -15.32
N ARG A 61 15.51 -4.26 -14.37
CA ARG A 61 16.15 -5.53 -14.73
C ARG A 61 15.10 -6.38 -15.46
N ARG A 62 15.43 -6.82 -16.67
CA ARG A 62 14.65 -7.85 -17.38
C ARG A 62 14.50 -9.06 -16.46
N LYS A 63 13.35 -9.74 -16.55
CA LYS A 63 13.10 -10.93 -15.73
C LYS A 63 14.15 -11.99 -16.11
N ALA A 64 14.59 -12.80 -15.16
CA ALA A 64 15.59 -13.83 -15.42
C ALA A 64 15.16 -14.79 -16.55
N SER A 65 13.85 -15.00 -16.72
CA SER A 65 13.27 -15.74 -17.84
C SER A 65 13.57 -15.13 -19.21
N ASP A 66 13.69 -13.81 -19.30
CA ASP A 66 13.84 -13.09 -20.56
C ASP A 66 15.31 -13.11 -21.02
N LYS A 67 16.27 -13.19 -20.09
CA LYS A 67 17.69 -13.40 -20.42
C LYS A 67 17.98 -14.82 -20.93
N ALA A 68 17.22 -15.82 -20.51
CA ALA A 68 17.44 -17.21 -20.92
C ALA A 68 17.09 -17.46 -22.40
N ASN A 69 16.23 -16.62 -22.99
CA ASN A 69 15.78 -16.74 -24.38
C ASN A 69 16.65 -15.97 -25.39
N ASP A 70 17.60 -15.15 -24.92
CA ASP A 70 18.47 -14.29 -25.77
C ASP A 70 19.78 -15.01 -26.17
N THR A 71 20.10 -16.14 -25.53
CA THR A 71 21.33 -16.92 -25.74
C THR A 71 21.14 -18.08 -26.74
N LYS A 72 20.23 -17.96 -27.71
CA LYS A 72 20.02 -18.96 -28.76
C LYS A 72 20.24 -18.35 -30.14
#